data_AF-A0A930L461-F1
#
_entry.id   AF-A0A930L461-F1
#
_cell.length_a   1.000
_cell.length_b   1.000
_cell.length_c   1.000
_cell.angle_alpha   90.00
_cell.angle_beta   90.00
_cell.angle_gamma   90.00
#
_symmetry.space_group_name_H-M   'P 1'
#
loop_
_entity.id
_entity.type
_entity.pdbx_description
1 polymer ?
#
loop_
_entity_poly.entity_id
_entity_poly.type
_entity_poly.pdbx_seq_one_letter_code
_entity_poly.pdbx_strand_id
1 'polypeptide(L)'
;MSDTPAPAAPVVDDTDTPDEPISTADFEADPVEEPAEAPKEEPEKAKAEEPTEATEETPKDDLEALKAQIEALTNKLAEKEAAERAAAEYAAKSAALEKAGIPDTFARFLTGDEDSWQEQIDALTTLRGQASTAPAPSIPRDPAVDADLETEDDGLTEALEFFGIQN
;
A
#
# COMPACT_ATOMS: atom_id res chain seq x y z
N MET A 1 -24.28 -14.81 -59.31
CA MET A 1 -25.15 -14.90 -58.12
C MET A 1 -24.23 -14.70 -56.93
N SER A 2 -23.98 -13.45 -56.57
CA SER A 2 -24.63 -12.73 -55.46
C SER A 2 -23.61 -12.69 -54.32
N ASP A 3 -22.83 -11.61 -54.25
CA ASP A 3 -23.08 -10.47 -53.35
C ASP A 3 -22.75 -10.86 -51.89
N THR A 4 -21.51 -10.58 -51.49
CA THR A 4 -21.09 -10.67 -50.09
C THR A 4 -20.90 -9.24 -49.59
N PRO A 5 -21.79 -8.72 -48.72
CA PRO A 5 -21.68 -7.36 -48.24
C PRO A 5 -20.54 -7.18 -47.22
N ALA A 6 -19.96 -5.99 -47.28
CA ALA A 6 -18.91 -5.41 -46.45
C ALA A 6 -19.31 -5.29 -44.95
N PRO A 7 -18.35 -5.09 -44.03
CA PRO A 7 -18.59 -5.12 -42.58
C PRO A 7 -19.49 -3.97 -42.10
N ALA A 8 -20.49 -4.28 -41.27
CA ALA A 8 -21.35 -3.30 -40.63
C ALA A 8 -20.60 -2.61 -39.47
N ALA A 9 -20.55 -1.28 -39.54
CA ALA A 9 -20.14 -0.35 -38.49
C ALA A 9 -21.08 -0.42 -37.26
N PRO A 10 -20.63 -0.01 -36.06
CA PRO A 10 -21.43 -0.07 -34.85
C PRO A 10 -22.68 0.80 -34.97
N VAL A 11 -23.82 0.19 -34.63
CA VAL A 11 -25.10 0.88 -34.47
C VAL A 11 -24.97 1.79 -33.26
N VAL A 12 -24.93 3.09 -33.54
CA VAL A 12 -25.21 4.16 -32.59
C VAL A 12 -26.68 4.05 -32.21
N ASP A 13 -26.97 3.61 -31.00
CA ASP A 13 -28.31 3.65 -30.43
C ASP A 13 -28.52 5.06 -29.86
N ASP A 14 -29.10 5.90 -30.71
CA ASP A 14 -29.57 7.25 -30.45
C ASP A 14 -30.87 7.13 -29.64
N THR A 15 -30.75 7.11 -28.31
CA THR A 15 -31.88 7.25 -27.38
C THR A 15 -31.91 8.67 -26.82
N ASP A 16 -32.57 9.53 -27.60
CA ASP A 16 -33.42 10.66 -27.18
C ASP A 16 -33.64 10.76 -25.66
N THR A 17 -32.96 11.70 -25.01
CA THR A 17 -33.38 12.27 -23.71
C THR A 17 -33.09 13.78 -23.75
N PRO A 18 -34.11 14.63 -23.47
CA PRO A 18 -34.08 16.05 -23.81
C PRO A 18 -33.18 16.89 -22.89
N ASP A 19 -32.54 17.90 -23.50
CA ASP A 19 -32.00 19.15 -22.97
C ASP A 19 -32.35 19.45 -21.50
N GLU A 20 -31.45 19.11 -20.57
CA GLU A 20 -31.37 19.75 -19.26
C GLU A 20 -30.21 20.75 -19.28
N PRO A 21 -30.45 22.05 -19.02
CA PRO A 21 -29.37 23.01 -18.97
C PRO A 21 -28.46 22.72 -17.78
N ILE A 22 -27.16 22.63 -18.04
CA ILE A 22 -26.11 22.66 -17.02
C ILE A 22 -26.28 23.91 -16.13
N SER A 23 -26.86 23.74 -14.95
CA SER A 23 -27.01 24.81 -13.96
C SER A 23 -25.64 25.11 -13.36
N THR A 24 -24.93 26.09 -13.94
CA THR A 24 -23.66 26.63 -13.43
C THR A 24 -23.87 27.68 -12.33
N ALA A 25 -24.75 27.41 -11.37
CA ALA A 25 -25.08 28.34 -10.30
C ALA A 25 -25.00 27.64 -8.94
N ASP A 26 -23.76 27.48 -8.45
CA ASP A 26 -23.43 27.46 -7.01
C ASP A 26 -21.89 27.55 -6.84
N PHE A 27 -21.29 28.63 -7.33
CA PHE A 27 -19.95 29.05 -6.87
C PHE A 27 -20.20 30.18 -5.87
N GLU A 28 -20.57 29.80 -4.64
CA GLU A 28 -20.62 30.71 -3.51
C GLU A 28 -19.17 31.06 -3.16
N ALA A 29 -18.68 32.17 -3.72
CA ALA A 29 -17.45 32.80 -3.31
C ALA A 29 -17.72 33.48 -1.95
N ASP A 30 -17.34 32.82 -0.86
CA ASP A 30 -17.35 33.43 0.47
C ASP A 30 -16.42 34.66 0.49
N PRO A 31 -16.89 35.82 0.97
CA PRO A 31 -16.20 37.11 0.81
C PRO A 31 -14.93 37.22 1.64
N VAL A 32 -13.91 37.79 0.99
CA VAL A 32 -12.69 38.35 1.57
C VAL A 32 -13.03 39.28 2.73
N GLU A 33 -12.57 38.94 3.93
CA GLU A 33 -12.59 39.80 5.11
C GLU A 33 -11.14 40.11 5.55
N GLU A 34 -10.59 41.20 5.02
CA GLU A 34 -9.59 42.07 5.66
C GLU A 34 -10.10 43.49 5.40
N PRO A 35 -10.04 44.47 6.34
CA PRO A 35 -8.81 44.81 7.07
C PRO A 35 -9.02 45.41 8.49
N ALA A 36 -8.04 45.31 9.41
CA ALA A 36 -7.92 46.30 10.50
C ALA A 36 -6.51 46.37 11.13
N GLU A 37 -5.85 47.48 10.84
CA GLU A 37 -4.95 48.28 11.69
C GLU A 37 -3.68 47.66 12.33
N ALA A 38 -2.54 48.05 11.74
CA ALA A 38 -1.28 48.27 12.45
C ALA A 38 -1.40 49.45 13.44
N PRO A 39 -0.63 49.44 14.54
CA PRO A 39 0.13 50.64 14.89
C PRO A 39 1.66 50.52 14.72
N LYS A 40 2.22 51.65 14.26
CA LYS A 40 3.58 52.01 13.87
C LYS A 40 4.53 52.32 15.05
N GLU A 41 5.84 52.23 14.72
CA GLU A 41 6.98 53.08 15.17
C GLU A 41 7.55 52.87 16.60
N GLU A 42 8.85 52.82 16.91
CA GLU A 42 10.15 52.88 16.18
C GLU A 42 11.30 52.66 17.25
N PRO A 43 12.59 53.01 17.04
CA PRO A 43 13.73 52.09 16.85
C PRO A 43 14.76 52.04 18.02
N GLU A 44 15.64 51.03 18.04
CA GLU A 44 16.99 51.22 18.61
C GLU A 44 18.07 50.42 17.87
N LYS A 45 19.23 51.07 17.78
CA LYS A 45 20.32 50.90 16.82
C LYS A 45 21.29 49.78 17.19
N ALA A 46 21.78 49.16 16.11
CA ALA A 46 23.18 48.83 15.81
C ALA A 46 23.95 47.86 16.73
N LYS A 47 24.37 46.73 16.14
CA LYS A 47 25.80 46.51 15.91
C LYS A 47 26.04 45.58 14.73
N ALA A 48 26.81 46.08 13.78
CA ALA A 48 27.38 45.34 12.67
C ALA A 48 28.35 44.27 13.16
N GLU A 49 28.33 43.12 12.50
CA GLU A 49 29.51 42.30 12.21
C GLU A 49 29.11 41.33 11.06
N GLU A 50 29.39 41.77 9.82
CA GLU A 50 29.74 40.82 8.76
C GLU A 50 31.05 40.14 9.16
N PRO A 51 31.21 38.87 8.81
CA PRO A 51 32.24 38.58 7.85
C PRO A 51 31.62 37.86 6.64
N THR A 52 31.73 38.52 5.49
CA THR A 52 32.25 37.93 4.25
C THR A 52 32.20 36.40 4.16
N GLU A 53 31.16 35.89 3.49
CA GLU A 53 31.29 34.87 2.45
C GLU A 53 30.12 35.10 1.48
N ALA A 54 30.27 36.14 0.64
CA ALA A 54 29.67 36.07 -0.67
C ALA A 54 30.47 35.01 -1.45
N THR A 55 30.11 33.74 -1.23
CA THR A 55 30.37 32.71 -2.21
C THR A 55 29.68 33.22 -3.48
N GLU A 56 30.46 33.65 -4.45
CA GLU A 56 29.99 33.73 -5.83
C GLU A 56 29.64 32.30 -6.25
N GLU A 57 28.48 31.81 -5.80
CA GLU A 57 27.77 30.69 -6.43
C GLU A 57 27.57 31.15 -7.87
N THR A 58 28.38 30.61 -8.77
CA THR A 58 28.16 30.90 -10.17
C THR A 58 26.82 30.28 -10.54
N PRO A 59 26.00 30.89 -11.41
CA PRO A 59 24.69 30.35 -11.78
C PRO A 59 24.76 28.93 -12.38
N LYS A 60 25.95 28.39 -12.65
CA LYS A 60 26.16 27.00 -13.05
C LYS A 60 26.12 26.03 -11.86
N ASP A 61 26.69 26.41 -10.72
CA ASP A 61 26.68 25.58 -9.51
C ASP A 61 25.24 25.45 -8.98
N ASP A 62 24.48 26.54 -8.99
CA ASP A 62 23.03 26.54 -8.71
C ASP A 62 22.25 25.63 -9.68
N LEU A 63 22.55 25.66 -10.98
CA LEU A 63 21.87 24.81 -11.96
C LEU A 63 22.23 23.32 -11.82
N GLU A 64 23.48 23.01 -11.44
CA GLU A 64 23.90 21.64 -11.15
C GLU A 64 23.28 21.14 -9.84
N ALA A 65 23.22 21.98 -8.80
CA ALA A 65 22.51 21.68 -7.55
C ALA A 65 21.01 21.46 -7.78
N LEU A 66 20.38 22.28 -8.63
CA LEU A 66 18.96 22.15 -8.97
C LEU A 66 18.69 20.88 -9.78
N LYS A 67 19.57 20.53 -10.74
CA LYS A 67 19.48 19.24 -11.46
C LYS A 67 19.62 18.05 -10.50
N ALA A 68 20.57 18.11 -9.58
CA ALA A 68 20.76 17.07 -8.58
C ALA A 68 19.53 16.92 -7.67
N GLN A 69 18.88 18.03 -7.27
CA GLN A 69 17.62 17.98 -6.54
C GLN A 69 16.47 17.38 -7.37
N ILE A 70 16.36 17.74 -8.64
CA ILE A 70 15.34 17.19 -9.54
C ILE A 70 15.53 15.68 -9.68
N GLU A 71 16.76 15.20 -9.89
CA GLU A 71 17.05 13.76 -9.98
C GLU A 71 16.75 13.04 -8.65
N ALA A 72 17.14 13.62 -7.52
CA ALA A 72 16.85 13.06 -6.20
C ALA A 72 15.36 12.99 -5.90
N LEU A 73 14.58 14.03 -6.26
CA LEU A 73 13.13 14.04 -6.11
C LEU A 73 12.45 13.07 -7.08
N THR A 74 12.94 12.97 -8.32
CA THR A 74 12.43 12.02 -9.31
C THR A 74 12.61 10.58 -8.85
N ASN A 75 13.79 10.24 -8.32
CA ASN A 75 14.04 8.92 -7.75
C ASN A 75 13.14 8.62 -6.54
N LYS A 76 12.98 9.59 -5.62
CA LYS A 76 12.05 9.44 -4.49
C LYS A 76 10.60 9.26 -4.93
N LEU A 77 10.19 9.94 -6.01
CA LEU A 77 8.84 9.81 -6.56
C LEU A 77 8.66 8.43 -7.17
N ALA A 78 9.62 7.94 -7.96
CA ALA A 78 9.59 6.59 -8.52
C ALA A 78 9.54 5.49 -7.44
N GLU A 79 10.33 5.64 -6.36
CA GLU A 79 10.29 4.73 -5.21
C GLU A 79 8.93 4.76 -4.50
N LYS A 80 8.35 5.96 -4.29
CA LYS A 80 7.04 6.12 -3.67
C LYS A 80 5.92 5.58 -4.52
N GLU A 81 5.96 5.81 -5.83
CA GLU A 81 4.96 5.31 -6.78
C GLU A 81 5.02 3.78 -6.90
N ALA A 82 6.22 3.20 -6.87
CA ALA A 82 6.37 1.74 -6.83
C ALA A 82 5.81 1.15 -5.52
N ALA A 83 6.06 1.80 -4.38
CA ALA A 83 5.51 1.39 -3.09
C ALA A 83 3.98 1.53 -3.05
N GLU A 84 3.43 2.61 -3.62
CA GLU A 84 1.99 2.84 -3.69
C GLU A 84 1.30 1.84 -4.61
N ARG A 85 1.87 1.54 -5.79
CA ARG A 85 1.35 0.44 -6.64
C ARG A 85 1.36 -0.89 -5.90
N ALA A 86 2.46 -1.23 -5.22
CA ALA A 86 2.54 -2.47 -4.46
C ALA A 86 1.50 -2.52 -3.33
N ALA A 87 1.25 -1.39 -2.66
CA ALA A 87 0.21 -1.28 -1.63
C ALA A 87 -1.21 -1.41 -2.21
N ALA A 88 -1.49 -0.77 -3.35
CA ALA A 88 -2.78 -0.87 -4.03
C ALA A 88 -3.05 -2.29 -4.54
N GLU A 89 -2.03 -2.95 -5.11
CA GLU A 89 -2.13 -4.34 -5.54
C GLU A 89 -2.34 -5.27 -4.36
N TYR A 90 -1.63 -5.07 -3.24
CA TYR A 90 -1.87 -5.83 -2.01
C TYR A 90 -3.28 -5.61 -1.46
N ALA A 91 -3.77 -4.36 -1.48
CA ALA A 91 -5.13 -4.05 -1.05
C ALA A 91 -6.18 -4.76 -1.92
N ALA A 92 -6.02 -4.75 -3.25
CA ALA A 92 -6.89 -5.45 -4.17
C ALA A 92 -6.88 -6.98 -3.93
N LYS A 93 -5.69 -7.57 -3.77
CA LYS A 93 -5.53 -8.99 -3.42
C LYS A 93 -6.18 -9.33 -2.08
N SER A 94 -6.02 -8.47 -1.08
CA SER A 94 -6.62 -8.66 0.24
C SER A 94 -8.15 -8.61 0.19
N ALA A 95 -8.72 -7.69 -0.59
CA ALA A 95 -10.17 -7.58 -0.78
C ALA A 95 -10.75 -8.81 -1.51
N ALA A 96 -10.04 -9.33 -2.52
CA ALA A 96 -10.44 -10.54 -3.22
C ALA A 96 -10.45 -11.77 -2.28
N LEU A 97 -9.43 -11.88 -1.41
CA LEU A 97 -9.36 -12.95 -0.40
C LEU A 97 -10.44 -12.81 0.67
N GLU A 98 -10.69 -11.60 1.17
CA GLU A 98 -11.73 -11.32 2.17
C GLU A 98 -13.11 -11.73 1.66
N LYS A 99 -13.42 -11.45 0.37
CA LYS A 99 -14.66 -11.88 -0.29
C LYS A 99 -14.85 -13.39 -0.29
N ALA A 100 -13.76 -14.15 -0.34
CA ALA A 100 -13.76 -15.62 -0.26
C ALA A 100 -13.64 -16.14 1.19
N GLY A 101 -13.61 -15.26 2.20
CA GLY A 101 -13.39 -15.63 3.60
C GLY A 101 -11.98 -16.16 3.88
N ILE A 102 -11.00 -15.75 3.06
CA ILE A 102 -9.59 -16.13 3.15
C ILE A 102 -8.78 -15.03 3.84
N PRO A 103 -7.92 -15.37 4.83
CA PRO A 103 -7.03 -14.39 5.45
C PRO A 103 -6.13 -13.68 4.43
N ASP A 104 -5.91 -12.40 4.66
CA ASP A 104 -4.98 -11.52 3.91
C ASP A 104 -3.54 -12.05 3.84
N THR A 105 -3.13 -12.87 4.80
CA THR A 105 -1.83 -13.55 4.80
C THR A 105 -1.60 -14.38 3.53
N PHE A 106 -2.68 -14.79 2.85
CA PHE A 106 -2.60 -15.52 1.59
C PHE A 106 -2.46 -14.63 0.36
N ALA A 107 -2.48 -13.30 0.49
CA ALA A 107 -2.32 -12.36 -0.64
C ALA A 107 -1.00 -12.55 -1.39
N ARG A 108 0.05 -13.03 -0.69
CA ARG A 108 1.35 -13.39 -1.28
C ARG A 108 1.27 -14.52 -2.30
N PHE A 109 0.23 -15.35 -2.24
CA PHE A 109 0.02 -16.45 -3.18
C PHE A 109 -0.76 -16.02 -4.43
N LEU A 110 -1.46 -14.87 -4.37
CA LEU A 110 -2.10 -14.29 -5.54
C LEU A 110 -1.05 -13.64 -6.42
N THR A 111 -0.79 -14.27 -7.55
CA THR A 111 0.19 -13.85 -8.55
C THR A 111 -0.51 -13.61 -9.88
N GLY A 112 0.11 -12.82 -10.77
CA GLY A 112 -0.49 -12.45 -12.04
C GLY A 112 -1.57 -11.38 -11.92
N ASP A 113 -2.41 -11.31 -12.95
CA ASP A 113 -3.55 -10.40 -13.10
C ASP A 113 -4.78 -10.84 -12.28
N GLU A 114 -5.74 -9.92 -12.11
CA GLU A 114 -6.96 -10.12 -11.32
C GLU A 114 -7.82 -11.29 -11.85
N ASP A 115 -7.80 -11.55 -13.16
CA ASP A 115 -8.53 -12.67 -13.77
C ASP A 115 -7.96 -14.02 -13.30
N SER A 116 -6.65 -14.11 -13.10
CA SER A 116 -5.98 -15.32 -12.58
C SER A 116 -6.15 -15.52 -11.07
N TRP A 117 -6.52 -14.48 -10.31
CA TRP A 117 -6.63 -14.56 -8.86
C TRP A 117 -7.81 -15.44 -8.44
N GLN A 118 -8.90 -15.44 -9.19
CA GLN A 118 -10.09 -16.22 -8.82
C GLN A 118 -9.79 -17.73 -8.78
N GLU A 119 -9.07 -18.27 -9.77
CA GLU A 119 -8.68 -19.68 -9.78
C GLU A 119 -7.78 -20.03 -8.58
N GLN A 120 -6.88 -19.12 -8.21
CA GLN A 120 -5.98 -19.28 -7.07
C GLN A 120 -6.76 -19.24 -5.74
N ILE A 121 -7.75 -18.36 -5.63
CA ILE A 121 -8.68 -18.29 -4.49
C ILE A 121 -9.50 -19.57 -4.36
N ASP A 122 -10.00 -20.12 -5.47
CA ASP A 122 -10.76 -21.37 -5.49
C ASP A 122 -9.90 -22.56 -5.05
N ALA A 123 -8.64 -22.61 -5.49
CA ALA A 123 -7.66 -23.60 -5.04
C ALA A 123 -7.38 -23.50 -3.53
N LEU A 124 -7.18 -22.28 -3.01
CA LEU A 124 -7.01 -22.04 -1.57
C LEU A 124 -8.24 -22.45 -0.76
N THR A 125 -9.44 -22.19 -1.28
CA THR A 125 -10.71 -22.59 -0.65
C THR A 125 -10.84 -24.10 -0.61
N THR A 126 -10.50 -24.78 -1.71
CA THR A 126 -10.50 -26.25 -1.79
C THR A 126 -9.52 -26.86 -0.80
N LEU A 127 -8.30 -26.33 -0.72
CA LEU A 127 -7.27 -26.78 0.21
C LEU A 127 -7.73 -26.64 1.66
N ARG A 128 -8.37 -25.52 2.02
CA ARG A 128 -8.98 -25.34 3.34
C ARG A 128 -10.05 -26.38 3.61
N GLY A 129 -10.93 -26.61 2.65
CA GLY A 129 -11.98 -27.63 2.76
C GLY A 129 -11.41 -29.03 3.03
N GLN A 130 -10.33 -29.38 2.34
CA GLN A 130 -9.61 -30.65 2.52
C GLN A 130 -8.90 -30.74 3.88
N ALA A 131 -8.25 -29.66 4.32
CA ALA A 131 -7.59 -29.61 5.63
C ALA A 131 -8.57 -29.66 6.81
N SER A 132 -9.79 -29.14 6.64
CA SER A 132 -10.83 -29.15 7.67
C SER A 132 -11.60 -30.48 7.74
N THR A 133 -11.77 -31.17 6.60
CA THR A 133 -12.53 -32.43 6.53
C THR A 133 -11.69 -33.68 6.83
N ALA A 134 -10.37 -33.59 6.66
CA ALA A 134 -9.48 -34.69 7.00
C ALA A 134 -9.25 -34.68 8.52
N PRO A 135 -9.70 -35.70 9.28
CA PRO A 135 -9.19 -35.87 10.63
C PRO A 135 -7.68 -35.93 10.53
N ALA A 136 -6.97 -35.14 11.34
CA ALA A 136 -5.51 -35.20 11.42
C ALA A 136 -5.14 -36.68 11.49
N PRO A 137 -4.27 -37.18 10.59
CA PRO A 137 -3.95 -38.60 10.56
C PRO A 137 -3.56 -38.96 11.99
N SER A 138 -4.31 -39.86 12.62
CA SER A 138 -3.93 -40.48 13.88
C SER A 138 -2.73 -41.36 13.56
N ILE A 139 -1.58 -40.70 13.41
CA ILE A 139 -0.29 -41.34 13.37
C ILE A 139 -0.21 -42.02 14.74
N PRO A 140 -0.11 -43.36 14.80
CA PRO A 140 0.07 -44.04 16.07
C PRO A 140 1.32 -43.43 16.70
N ARG A 141 1.14 -42.78 17.85
CA ARG A 141 2.27 -42.24 18.58
C ARG A 141 3.18 -43.41 18.93
N ASP A 142 4.46 -43.20 18.70
CA ASP A 142 5.46 -44.21 19.05
C ASP A 142 5.49 -44.31 20.58
N PRO A 143 5.16 -45.48 21.17
CA PRO A 143 5.17 -45.64 22.62
C PRO A 143 6.56 -45.39 23.22
N ALA A 144 7.65 -45.52 22.44
CA ALA A 144 8.99 -45.17 22.92
C ALA A 144 9.19 -43.65 23.05
N VAL A 145 8.48 -42.85 22.26
CA VAL A 145 8.51 -41.38 22.33
C VAL A 145 7.59 -40.88 23.44
N ASP A 146 6.41 -41.47 23.59
CA ASP A 146 5.48 -41.10 24.68
C ASP A 146 5.98 -41.56 26.07
N ALA A 147 6.85 -42.58 26.15
CA ALA A 147 7.42 -43.06 27.41
C ALA A 147 8.53 -42.16 28.00
N ASP A 148 9.20 -41.33 27.18
CA ASP A 148 10.19 -40.35 27.64
C ASP A 148 9.50 -39.09 28.23
N LEU A 149 8.34 -38.76 27.63
CA LEU A 149 7.23 -37.89 28.08
C LEU A 149 7.06 -37.73 29.60
N GLU A 150 6.94 -38.85 30.31
CA GLU A 150 6.55 -38.86 31.73
C GLU A 150 7.67 -38.39 32.68
N THR A 151 8.90 -38.22 32.20
CA THR A 151 10.06 -37.84 33.04
C THR A 151 10.67 -36.48 32.70
N GLU A 152 10.22 -35.83 31.62
CA GLU A 152 10.82 -34.58 31.13
C GLU A 152 10.53 -33.36 32.03
N ASP A 153 9.46 -33.36 32.83
CA ASP A 153 9.21 -32.29 33.81
C ASP A 153 10.25 -32.27 34.94
N ASP A 154 10.72 -33.45 35.38
CA ASP A 154 11.78 -33.56 36.39
C ASP A 154 13.14 -33.14 35.81
N GLY A 155 13.43 -33.55 34.57
CA GLY A 155 14.67 -33.19 33.88
C GLY A 155 14.78 -31.70 33.52
N LEU A 156 13.66 -31.07 33.16
CA LEU A 156 13.61 -29.63 32.93
C LEU A 156 13.82 -28.87 34.24
N THR A 157 13.18 -29.30 35.32
CA THR A 157 13.35 -28.69 36.66
C THR A 157 14.79 -28.83 37.16
N GLU A 158 15.40 -30.01 37.03
CA GLU A 158 16.80 -30.25 37.41
C GLU A 158 17.79 -29.46 36.53
N ALA A 159 17.52 -29.31 35.23
CA ALA A 159 18.31 -28.47 34.33
C ALA A 159 18.19 -26.98 34.67
N LEU A 160 16.98 -26.50 34.98
CA LEU A 160 16.77 -25.13 35.43
C LEU A 160 17.50 -24.86 36.76
N GLU A 161 17.47 -25.81 37.70
CA GLU A 161 18.25 -25.74 38.95
C GLU A 161 19.76 -25.73 38.69
N PHE A 162 20.26 -26.54 37.75
CA PHE A 162 21.67 -26.54 37.34
C PHE A 162 22.12 -25.19 36.77
N PHE A 163 21.25 -24.52 36.00
CA PHE A 163 21.51 -23.18 35.47
C PHE A 163 21.15 -22.04 36.44
N GLY A 164 20.69 -22.37 37.66
CA GLY A 164 20.33 -21.38 38.67
C GLY A 164 19.06 -20.57 38.36
N ILE A 165 18.21 -21.08 37.48
CA ILE A 165 16.94 -20.49 37.10
C ILE A 165 15.86 -21.13 37.99
N GLN A 166 15.58 -20.52 39.14
CA GLN A 166 14.46 -20.96 39.98
C GLN A 166 13.16 -20.35 39.45
N ASN A 167 12.12 -21.18 39.31
CA ASN A 167 10.77 -20.74 38.96
C ASN A 167 10.03 -20.20 40.20
#